data_AF-A0A072NN42-F1
#
_entry.id   AF-A0A072NN42-F1
#
_cell.length_a   1.000
_cell.length_b   1.000
_cell.length_c   1.000
_cell.angle_alpha   90.00
_cell.angle_beta   90.00
_cell.angle_gamma   90.00
#
_symmetry.space_group_name_H-M   'P 1'
#
loop_
_entity.id
_entity.type
_entity.pdbx_description
1 polymer ?
#
loop_
_entity_poly.entity_id
_entity_poly.type
_entity_poly.pdbx_seq_one_letter_code
_entity_poly.pdbx_strand_id
1 'polypeptide(L)'
;MRSNKTLLKQYFTPKILANILVENTEDLITPKNIVDLSVGAGELLYASYNKWENANLFGVDIDGTVIKQLKDDSRNRFILNNADGLKINYRASFKKFFEVLESGGFDLCIANPPFDRFYKLNIAGKTIVIPLEILFLEQYLNICKIGGIIAIILPNGFLTSSSNKEFREWMLSKVIIRRVISVPIEAFPEVSAKTEILILERINEYKSRIIEFKKYDKDFNLIDRLKLRVKKKQLISRMDFDFYKPRIKFEQTINQKNIHLKQLKNIILDHGRGFTVYGEQRLFVKSGIRYIHSTNIGDIGIDFLKEELFVDKDSAMYRPRAHTKVNDILMIRVGNNAGKTALVCSENEVGVASDCLYIFRLKEDINPYYFTALMKTDFMKTVLKRLKHGSCSSVISKNDLLEVEIPILKKDVQDYFGLELKRIYLSSLNNEDSKINLIAQKKLVRKIDDYIRGEYDE
;
A
#
# COMPACT_ATOMS: atom_id res chain seq x y z
N MET A 1 2.71 -32.92 9.60
CA MET A 1 1.56 -32.82 10.52
C MET A 1 0.63 -31.72 10.01
N ARG A 2 -0.59 -32.07 9.60
CA ARG A 2 -1.58 -31.10 9.12
C ARG A 2 -2.02 -30.25 10.32
N SER A 3 -1.87 -28.94 10.22
CA SER A 3 -2.28 -27.99 11.25
C SER A 3 -3.78 -28.12 11.51
N ASN A 4 -4.14 -28.26 12.78
CA ASN A 4 -5.52 -28.13 13.23
C ASN A 4 -5.97 -26.70 12.88
N LYS A 5 -6.77 -26.56 11.81
CA LYS A 5 -7.54 -25.35 11.56
C LYS A 5 -8.53 -25.20 12.72
N THR A 6 -8.19 -24.38 13.71
CA THR A 6 -9.14 -23.98 14.75
C THR A 6 -10.32 -23.27 14.07
N LEU A 7 -11.54 -23.50 14.58
CA LEU A 7 -12.80 -22.92 14.08
C LEU A 7 -12.76 -21.38 13.91
N LEU A 8 -11.75 -20.73 14.50
CA LEU A 8 -11.56 -19.29 14.55
C LEU A 8 -10.44 -18.74 13.65
N LYS A 9 -9.83 -19.49 12.71
CA LYS A 9 -8.78 -18.97 11.79
C LYS A 9 -7.84 -17.95 12.50
N GLN A 10 -7.26 -18.33 13.63
CA GLN A 10 -6.39 -17.46 14.41
C GLN A 10 -5.02 -17.42 13.74
N TYR A 11 -4.54 -16.23 13.38
CA TYR A 11 -3.19 -16.03 12.89
C TYR A 11 -2.28 -15.67 14.06
N PHE A 12 -1.41 -16.58 14.47
CA PHE A 12 -0.49 -16.34 15.57
C PHE A 12 0.64 -15.40 15.15
N THR A 13 1.00 -14.46 16.02
CA THR A 13 2.15 -13.57 15.84
C THR A 13 3.45 -14.38 15.90
N PRO A 14 4.33 -14.35 14.87
CA PRO A 14 5.64 -14.99 14.98
C PRO A 14 6.49 -14.32 16.08
N LYS A 15 7.25 -15.13 16.83
CA LYS A 15 8.12 -14.66 17.90
C LYS A 15 9.07 -13.53 17.47
N ILE A 16 9.66 -13.64 16.28
CA ILE A 16 10.56 -12.60 15.73
C ILE A 16 9.84 -11.26 15.56
N LEU A 17 8.57 -11.28 15.13
CA LEU A 17 7.76 -10.08 14.95
C LEU A 17 7.35 -9.48 16.30
N ALA A 18 7.03 -10.32 17.28
CA ALA A 18 6.76 -9.87 18.65
C ALA A 18 7.98 -9.15 19.25
N ASN A 19 9.19 -9.71 19.07
CA ASN A 19 10.43 -9.07 19.50
C ASN A 19 10.65 -7.73 18.79
N ILE A 20 10.52 -7.68 17.46
CA ILE A 20 10.64 -6.43 16.68
C ILE A 20 9.67 -5.37 17.21
N LEU A 21 8.43 -5.74 17.50
CA LEU A 21 7.44 -4.81 18.04
C LEU A 21 7.89 -4.24 19.39
N VAL A 22 8.33 -5.09 20.33
CA VAL A 22 8.77 -4.70 21.67
C VAL A 22 10.06 -3.86 21.63
N GLU A 23 11.07 -4.28 20.87
CA GLU A 23 12.33 -3.53 20.64
C GLU A 23 12.08 -2.15 20.01
N ASN A 24 10.97 -1.99 19.28
CA ASN A 24 10.55 -0.72 18.72
C ASN A 24 9.64 0.10 19.66
N THR A 25 9.54 -0.27 20.93
CA THR A 25 8.84 0.49 21.97
C THR A 25 9.72 0.82 23.18
N GLU A 26 10.81 0.10 23.39
CA GLU A 26 11.62 0.18 24.63
C GLU A 26 12.26 1.53 24.93
N ASP A 27 12.66 2.29 23.91
CA ASP A 27 13.25 3.62 24.09
C ASP A 27 12.18 4.71 24.27
N LEU A 28 10.90 4.36 24.16
CA LEU A 28 9.78 5.27 24.28
C LEU A 28 9.12 5.21 25.66
N ILE A 29 9.21 4.07 26.35
CA ILE A 29 8.48 3.84 27.59
C ILE A 29 9.13 2.75 28.47
N THR A 30 8.97 2.90 29.78
CA THR A 30 9.18 1.84 30.77
C THR A 30 7.82 1.54 31.43
N PRO A 31 7.05 0.56 30.92
CA PRO A 31 5.66 0.35 31.31
C PRO A 31 5.54 -0.41 32.63
N LYS A 32 4.53 -0.07 33.43
CA LYS A 32 4.14 -0.82 34.63
C LYS A 32 2.99 -1.79 34.33
N ASN A 33 2.08 -1.43 33.44
CA ASN A 33 0.91 -2.21 33.04
C ASN A 33 0.87 -2.33 31.51
N ILE A 34 0.93 -3.56 31.01
CA ILE A 34 0.93 -3.90 29.58
C ILE A 34 -0.30 -4.76 29.28
N VAL A 35 -0.98 -4.52 28.15
CA VAL A 35 -2.19 -5.26 27.77
C VAL A 35 -2.18 -5.73 26.33
N ASP A 36 -2.68 -6.95 26.11
CA ASP A 36 -3.11 -7.50 24.84
C ASP A 36 -4.58 -7.99 24.95
N LEU A 37 -5.48 -7.39 24.16
CA LEU A 37 -6.92 -7.69 24.16
C LEU A 37 -7.30 -8.86 23.24
N SER A 38 -6.33 -9.44 22.53
CA SER A 38 -6.49 -10.59 21.65
C SER A 38 -5.24 -11.46 21.74
N VAL A 39 -4.95 -11.95 22.95
CA VAL A 39 -3.64 -12.45 23.36
C VAL A 39 -3.16 -13.67 22.56
N GLY A 40 -4.07 -14.52 22.06
CA GLY A 40 -3.70 -15.72 21.33
C GLY A 40 -2.68 -16.56 22.08
N ALA A 41 -1.63 -17.04 21.40
CA ALA A 41 -0.56 -17.82 22.03
C ALA A 41 0.35 -17.02 23.00
N GLY A 42 0.12 -15.71 23.19
CA GLY A 42 0.83 -14.90 24.18
C GLY A 42 2.20 -14.37 23.75
N GLU A 43 2.64 -14.59 22.50
CA GLU A 43 3.98 -14.21 22.01
C GLU A 43 4.34 -12.74 22.27
N LEU A 44 3.37 -11.82 22.12
CA LEU A 44 3.57 -10.40 22.43
C LEU A 44 3.82 -10.15 23.93
N LEU A 45 3.06 -10.80 24.81
CA LEU A 45 3.26 -10.70 26.25
C LEU A 45 4.55 -11.39 26.71
N TYR A 46 4.95 -12.50 26.09
CA TYR A 46 6.25 -13.13 26.35
C TYR A 46 7.41 -12.24 25.96
N ALA A 47 7.38 -11.63 24.76
CA ALA A 47 8.39 -10.67 24.34
C ALA A 47 8.47 -9.48 25.32
N SER A 48 7.31 -9.01 25.79
CA SER A 48 7.21 -7.94 26.78
C SER A 48 7.76 -8.35 28.14
N TYR A 49 7.48 -9.58 28.61
CA TYR A 49 8.01 -10.12 29.87
C TYR A 49 9.54 -10.16 29.86
N ASN A 50 10.13 -10.64 28.76
CA ASN A 50 11.59 -10.71 28.61
C ASN A 50 12.24 -9.33 28.66
N LYS A 51 11.53 -8.27 28.26
CA LYS A 51 12.04 -6.89 28.29
C LYS A 51 11.76 -6.18 29.62
N TRP A 52 10.58 -6.40 30.19
CA TRP A 52 10.10 -5.72 31.40
C TRP A 52 9.53 -6.75 32.39
N GLU A 53 10.41 -7.50 33.03
CA GLU A 53 10.05 -8.59 33.95
C GLU A 53 9.12 -8.15 35.10
N ASN A 54 9.26 -6.89 35.53
CA ASN A 54 8.48 -6.30 36.64
C ASN A 54 7.13 -5.71 36.20
N ALA A 55 6.80 -5.71 34.91
CA ALA A 55 5.53 -5.19 34.43
C ALA A 55 4.38 -6.17 34.74
N ASN A 56 3.21 -5.62 35.07
CA ASN A 56 1.96 -6.39 35.08
C ASN A 56 1.51 -6.65 33.64
N LEU A 57 1.36 -7.92 33.26
CA LEU A 57 1.01 -8.34 31.91
C LEU A 57 -0.42 -8.84 31.87
N PHE A 58 -1.29 -8.18 31.11
CA PHE A 58 -2.71 -8.48 31.02
C PHE A 58 -3.05 -9.07 29.65
N GLY A 59 -3.76 -10.19 29.62
CA GLY A 59 -4.18 -10.86 28.39
C GLY A 59 -5.68 -11.17 28.39
N VAL A 60 -6.34 -10.89 27.27
CA VAL A 60 -7.74 -11.25 27.02
C VAL A 60 -7.83 -12.05 25.73
N ASP A 61 -8.60 -13.12 25.75
CA ASP A 61 -8.99 -13.85 24.54
C ASP A 61 -10.43 -14.33 24.68
N ILE A 62 -11.15 -14.35 23.56
CA ILE A 62 -12.51 -14.90 23.49
C ILE A 62 -12.50 -16.42 23.50
N ASP A 63 -11.37 -17.04 23.12
CA ASP A 63 -11.18 -18.47 23.16
C ASP A 63 -10.72 -18.92 24.56
N GLY A 64 -11.64 -19.50 25.32
CA GLY A 64 -11.36 -20.04 26.64
C GLY A 64 -10.30 -21.14 26.66
N THR A 65 -10.08 -21.85 25.55
CA THR A 65 -9.06 -22.90 25.46
C THR A 65 -7.67 -22.30 25.44
N VAL A 66 -7.48 -21.19 24.71
CA VAL A 66 -6.23 -20.40 24.69
C VAL A 66 -5.93 -19.87 26.09
N ILE A 67 -6.92 -19.27 26.76
CA ILE A 67 -6.75 -18.76 28.13
C ILE A 67 -6.39 -19.88 29.11
N LYS A 68 -7.01 -21.05 28.98
CA LYS A 68 -6.66 -22.21 29.82
C LYS A 68 -5.22 -22.66 29.58
N GLN A 69 -4.81 -22.81 28.32
CA GLN A 69 -3.43 -23.19 27.97
C GLN A 69 -2.39 -22.21 28.54
N LEU A 70 -2.65 -20.90 28.43
CA LEU A 70 -1.76 -19.87 28.98
C LEU A 70 -1.72 -19.87 30.52
N LYS A 71 -2.80 -20.26 31.20
CA LYS A 71 -2.83 -20.41 32.67
C LYS A 71 -2.12 -21.68 33.14
N ASP A 72 -2.18 -22.75 32.36
CA ASP A 72 -1.53 -24.03 32.66
C ASP A 72 -0.01 -23.98 32.43
N ASP A 73 0.49 -23.02 31.65
CA ASP A 73 1.93 -22.78 31.49
C ASP A 73 2.52 -22.11 32.74
N SER A 74 3.23 -22.89 33.54
CA SER A 74 3.84 -22.47 34.80
C SER A 74 4.89 -21.36 34.65
N ARG A 75 5.35 -21.07 33.44
CA ARG A 75 6.28 -19.97 33.15
C ARG A 75 5.57 -18.62 33.10
N ASN A 76 4.24 -18.61 32.98
CA ASN A 76 3.47 -17.41 32.68
C ASN A 76 3.08 -16.67 33.95
N ARG A 77 3.35 -15.37 33.98
CA ARG A 77 2.92 -14.45 35.04
C ARG A 77 1.77 -13.55 34.61
N PHE A 78 1.05 -13.98 33.57
CA PHE A 78 0.01 -13.18 32.92
C PHE A 78 -1.27 -13.15 33.76
N ILE A 79 -1.91 -11.98 33.77
CA ILE A 79 -3.21 -11.75 34.39
C ILE A 79 -4.26 -11.93 33.28
N LEU A 80 -4.88 -13.10 33.24
CA LEU A 80 -5.64 -13.59 32.09
C LEU A 80 -7.15 -13.63 32.35
N ASN A 81 -7.93 -13.18 31.38
CA ASN A 81 -9.39 -13.28 31.39
C ASN A 81 -9.94 -13.85 30.08
N ASN A 82 -10.93 -14.74 30.16
CA ASN A 82 -11.67 -15.24 29.01
C ASN A 82 -12.85 -14.29 28.75
N ALA A 83 -12.77 -13.55 27.65
CA ALA A 83 -13.64 -12.41 27.37
C ALA A 83 -13.54 -11.95 25.91
N ASP A 84 -14.56 -11.23 25.44
CA ASP A 84 -14.53 -10.51 24.16
C ASP A 84 -13.70 -9.22 24.30
N GLY A 85 -12.50 -9.18 23.72
CA GLY A 85 -11.61 -8.02 23.78
C GLY A 85 -12.23 -6.69 23.30
N LEU A 86 -13.33 -6.72 22.54
CA LEU A 86 -14.05 -5.53 22.08
C LEU A 86 -15.10 -5.01 23.09
N LYS A 87 -15.42 -5.74 24.15
CA LYS A 87 -16.47 -5.37 25.12
C LYS A 87 -15.88 -5.24 26.52
N ILE A 88 -15.53 -4.04 26.98
CA ILE A 88 -14.92 -3.88 28.32
C ILE A 88 -15.99 -3.80 29.42
N ASN A 89 -16.68 -4.91 29.67
CA ASN A 89 -17.73 -5.01 30.69
C ASN A 89 -17.52 -6.19 31.67
N TYR A 90 -16.28 -6.43 32.08
CA TYR A 90 -15.85 -7.58 32.90
C TYR A 90 -15.59 -7.26 34.38
N ARG A 91 -16.24 -6.24 34.96
CA ARG A 91 -15.84 -5.70 36.28
C ARG A 91 -15.69 -6.75 37.38
N ALA A 92 -16.61 -7.71 37.44
CA ALA A 92 -16.59 -8.76 38.46
C ALA A 92 -15.47 -9.81 38.22
N SER A 93 -15.19 -10.19 36.98
CA SER A 93 -14.22 -11.26 36.66
C SER A 93 -12.79 -10.75 36.45
N PHE A 94 -12.58 -9.44 36.33
CA PHE A 94 -11.27 -8.88 36.00
C PHE A 94 -10.89 -7.63 36.82
N LYS A 95 -11.05 -7.69 38.14
CA LYS A 95 -10.84 -6.55 39.07
C LYS A 95 -9.55 -5.76 38.82
N LYS A 96 -8.39 -6.45 38.76
CA LYS A 96 -7.07 -5.80 38.58
C LYS A 96 -6.97 -5.01 37.26
N PHE A 97 -7.68 -5.43 36.21
CA PHE A 97 -7.74 -4.69 34.95
C PHE A 97 -8.49 -3.36 35.13
N PHE A 98 -9.61 -3.38 35.86
CA PHE A 98 -10.38 -2.15 36.14
C PHE A 98 -9.64 -1.20 37.09
N GLU A 99 -8.87 -1.72 38.05
CA GLU A 99 -7.98 -0.89 38.89
C GLU A 99 -6.95 -0.12 38.02
N VAL A 100 -6.44 -0.73 36.94
CA VAL A 100 -5.58 -0.04 35.97
C VAL A 100 -6.36 1.04 35.19
N LEU A 101 -7.60 0.75 34.77
CA LEU A 101 -8.42 1.73 34.07
C LEU A 101 -8.78 2.93 34.97
N GLU A 102 -9.14 2.69 36.23
CA GLU A 102 -9.46 3.71 37.22
C GLU A 102 -8.24 4.57 37.59
N SER A 103 -7.03 4.01 37.46
CA SER A 103 -5.77 4.76 37.61
C SER A 103 -5.29 5.43 36.32
N GLY A 104 -6.15 5.53 35.31
CA GLY A 104 -5.94 6.31 34.08
C GLY A 104 -5.60 5.48 32.84
N GLY A 105 -5.51 4.16 32.94
CA GLY A 105 -5.32 3.25 31.82
C GLY A 105 -3.95 2.59 31.74
N PHE A 106 -3.74 1.83 30.66
CA PHE A 106 -2.53 1.05 30.42
C PHE A 106 -1.38 1.91 29.89
N ASP A 107 -0.16 1.59 30.32
CA ASP A 107 1.07 2.25 29.87
C ASP A 107 1.41 1.85 28.43
N LEU A 108 1.30 0.55 28.14
CA LEU A 108 1.62 -0.02 26.84
C LEU A 108 0.50 -0.99 26.41
N CYS A 109 -0.09 -0.73 25.26
CA CYS A 109 -0.97 -1.67 24.57
C CYS A 109 -0.19 -2.33 23.43
N ILE A 110 -0.06 -3.65 23.44
CA ILE A 110 0.56 -4.42 22.36
C ILE A 110 -0.51 -5.25 21.67
N ALA A 111 -0.50 -5.29 20.34
CA ALA A 111 -1.64 -5.83 19.63
C ALA A 111 -1.28 -6.47 18.29
N ASN A 112 -1.79 -7.68 18.10
CA ASN A 112 -2.01 -8.29 16.79
C ASN A 112 -3.50 -8.64 16.66
N PRO A 113 -4.37 -7.67 16.35
CA PRO A 113 -5.80 -7.93 16.25
C PRO A 113 -6.10 -8.90 15.10
N PRO A 114 -7.23 -9.62 15.15
CA PRO A 114 -7.57 -10.58 14.10
C PRO A 114 -7.81 -9.89 12.75
N PHE A 115 -7.07 -10.33 11.72
CA PHE A 115 -7.22 -9.85 10.33
C PHE A 115 -8.33 -10.58 9.57
N ASP A 116 -8.76 -9.99 8.46
CA ASP A 116 -9.76 -10.55 7.53
C ASP A 116 -11.08 -10.95 8.20
N ARG A 117 -11.39 -10.33 9.34
CA ARG A 117 -12.65 -10.48 10.07
C ARG A 117 -13.39 -9.16 10.09
N PHE A 118 -14.70 -9.26 10.01
CA PHE A 118 -15.56 -8.09 9.91
C PHE A 118 -16.73 -8.17 10.88
N TYR A 119 -16.98 -7.05 11.54
CA TYR A 119 -18.24 -6.80 12.22
C TYR A 119 -19.26 -6.27 11.21
N LYS A 120 -20.45 -6.86 11.19
CA LYS A 120 -21.55 -6.44 10.31
C LYS A 120 -22.60 -5.73 11.15
N LEU A 121 -22.83 -4.46 10.84
CA LEU A 121 -23.84 -3.63 11.47
C LEU A 121 -24.96 -3.32 10.47
N ASN A 122 -26.20 -3.65 10.81
CA ASN A 122 -27.36 -3.36 9.96
C ASN A 122 -28.06 -2.10 10.48
N ILE A 123 -28.07 -1.03 9.70
CA ILE A 123 -28.74 0.24 10.01
C ILE A 123 -29.69 0.59 8.87
N ALA A 124 -30.98 0.74 9.18
CA ALA A 124 -32.01 1.15 8.21
C ALA A 124 -31.95 0.36 6.87
N GLY A 125 -31.78 -0.97 6.96
CA GLY A 125 -31.68 -1.86 5.80
C GLY A 125 -30.34 -1.85 5.05
N LYS A 126 -29.35 -1.05 5.49
CA LYS A 126 -27.98 -1.07 4.95
C LYS A 126 -27.04 -1.83 5.88
N THR A 127 -26.26 -2.76 5.32
CA THR A 127 -25.18 -3.44 6.05
C THR A 127 -23.88 -2.66 5.92
N ILE A 128 -23.38 -2.16 7.04
CA ILE A 128 -22.04 -1.59 7.18
C ILE A 128 -21.10 -2.71 7.63
N VAL A 129 -19.96 -2.85 6.95
CA VAL A 129 -18.95 -3.86 7.23
C VAL A 129 -17.72 -3.16 7.77
N ILE A 130 -17.34 -3.46 9.01
CA ILE A 130 -16.22 -2.81 9.70
C ILE A 130 -15.16 -3.88 10.00
N PRO A 131 -13.89 -3.71 9.56
CA PRO A 131 -12.81 -4.63 9.91
C PRO A 131 -12.57 -4.65 11.43
N LEU A 132 -12.35 -5.83 12.03
CA LEU A 132 -12.20 -5.95 13.48
C LEU A 132 -10.97 -5.21 14.01
N GLU A 133 -9.88 -5.15 13.25
CA GLU A 133 -8.66 -4.44 13.63
C GLU A 133 -8.88 -2.95 13.89
N ILE A 134 -9.90 -2.35 13.24
CA ILE A 134 -10.32 -0.96 13.44
C ILE A 134 -10.99 -0.79 14.81
N LEU A 135 -11.88 -1.73 15.16
CA LEU A 135 -12.57 -1.74 16.45
C LEU A 135 -11.60 -2.01 17.61
N PHE A 136 -10.63 -2.91 17.42
CA PHE A 136 -9.57 -3.13 18.40
C PHE A 136 -8.71 -1.89 18.60
N LEU A 137 -8.30 -1.21 17.52
CA LEU A 137 -7.54 0.04 17.62
C LEU A 137 -8.33 1.12 18.39
N GLU A 138 -9.63 1.26 18.12
CA GLU A 138 -10.49 2.13 18.93
C GLU A 138 -10.50 1.73 20.41
N GLN A 139 -10.60 0.44 20.69
CA GLN A 139 -10.61 -0.05 22.06
C GLN A 139 -9.29 0.24 22.79
N TYR A 140 -8.15 0.05 22.11
CA TYR A 140 -6.84 0.42 22.66
C TYR A 140 -6.71 1.93 22.91
N LEU A 141 -7.28 2.78 22.03
CA LEU A 141 -7.30 4.23 22.25
C LEU A 141 -8.11 4.64 23.48
N ASN A 142 -9.11 3.84 23.87
CA ASN A 142 -9.96 4.07 25.03
C ASN A 142 -9.32 3.60 26.34
N ILE A 143 -8.48 2.56 26.32
CA ILE A 143 -7.84 2.02 27.54
C ILE A 143 -6.39 2.43 27.74
N CYS A 144 -5.72 2.93 26.71
CA CYS A 144 -4.37 3.45 26.81
C CYS A 144 -4.40 4.80 27.52
N LYS A 145 -3.56 4.96 28.54
CA LYS A 145 -3.45 6.22 29.27
C LYS A 145 -2.88 7.32 28.39
N ILE A 146 -3.13 8.58 28.73
CA ILE A 146 -2.43 9.71 28.09
C ILE A 146 -0.92 9.61 28.36
N GLY A 147 -0.11 9.77 27.31
CA GLY A 147 1.33 9.52 27.32
C GLY A 147 1.72 8.03 27.21
N GLY A 148 0.74 7.12 27.20
CA GLY A 148 0.96 5.70 26.94
C GLY A 148 1.21 5.42 25.46
N ILE A 149 1.72 4.21 25.20
CA ILE A 149 2.07 3.73 23.85
C ILE A 149 1.09 2.65 23.41
N ILE A 150 0.67 2.71 22.14
CA ILE A 150 -0.05 1.63 21.45
C ILE A 150 0.85 1.14 20.33
N ALA A 151 1.28 -0.11 20.42
CA ALA A 151 2.07 -0.80 19.42
C ALA A 151 1.21 -1.89 18.77
N ILE A 152 0.80 -1.68 17.52
CA ILE A 152 -0.22 -2.50 16.86
C ILE A 152 0.22 -2.92 15.47
N ILE A 153 0.02 -4.20 15.15
CA ILE A 153 0.19 -4.73 13.80
C ILE A 153 -1.13 -4.55 13.05
N LEU A 154 -1.08 -3.92 11.87
CA LEU A 154 -2.25 -3.68 11.02
C LEU A 154 -1.96 -4.07 9.57
N PRO A 155 -2.97 -4.44 8.78
CA PRO A 155 -2.82 -4.59 7.34
C PRO A 155 -2.40 -3.26 6.69
N ASN A 156 -1.49 -3.31 5.71
CA ASN A 156 -1.01 -2.13 4.97
C ASN A 156 -2.16 -1.32 4.34
N GLY A 157 -3.29 -1.97 4.02
CA GLY A 157 -4.51 -1.30 3.54
C GLY A 157 -5.04 -0.23 4.51
N PHE A 158 -4.83 -0.37 5.82
CA PHE A 158 -5.15 0.67 6.80
C PHE A 158 -4.35 1.96 6.56
N LEU A 159 -3.07 1.83 6.24
CA LEU A 159 -2.15 2.96 6.05
C LEU A 159 -2.30 3.62 4.68
N THR A 160 -2.79 2.88 3.68
CA THR A 160 -2.74 3.29 2.27
C THR A 160 -4.09 3.58 1.63
N SER A 161 -5.15 2.85 2.01
CA SER A 161 -6.45 2.95 1.32
C SER A 161 -7.13 4.29 1.60
N SER A 162 -7.77 4.86 0.58
CA SER A 162 -8.64 6.03 0.73
C SER A 162 -9.88 5.74 1.60
N SER A 163 -10.35 4.48 1.64
CA SER A 163 -11.49 4.06 2.48
C SER A 163 -11.25 4.27 3.98
N ASN A 164 -9.98 4.29 4.42
CA ASN A 164 -9.61 4.46 5.82
C ASN A 164 -9.23 5.91 6.16
N LYS A 165 -9.40 6.87 5.23
CA LYS A 165 -8.96 8.26 5.39
C LYS A 165 -9.63 8.94 6.60
N GLU A 166 -10.94 8.84 6.72
CA GLU A 166 -11.71 9.44 7.83
C GLU A 166 -11.29 8.82 9.18
N PHE A 167 -11.07 7.51 9.21
CA PHE A 167 -10.61 6.85 10.42
C PHE A 167 -9.17 7.25 10.78
N ARG A 168 -8.26 7.39 9.82
CA ARG A 168 -6.91 7.92 10.07
C ARG A 168 -6.97 9.35 10.61
N GLU A 169 -7.86 10.18 10.08
CA GLU A 169 -8.06 11.55 10.58
C GLU A 169 -8.55 11.58 12.03
N TRP A 170 -9.55 10.75 12.34
CA TRP A 170 -10.02 10.55 13.71
C TRP A 170 -8.93 10.01 14.64
N MET A 171 -8.21 8.97 14.23
CA MET A 171 -7.10 8.40 15.00
C MET A 171 -6.03 9.46 15.30
N LEU A 172 -5.63 10.24 14.29
CA LEU A 172 -4.65 11.33 14.41
C LEU A 172 -5.15 12.53 15.24
N SER A 173 -6.43 12.57 15.64
CA SER A 173 -6.91 13.51 16.67
C SER A 173 -6.59 13.04 18.09
N LYS A 174 -6.29 11.75 18.27
CA LYS A 174 -6.09 11.10 19.58
C LYS A 174 -4.63 10.68 19.83
N VAL A 175 -3.82 10.56 18.79
CA VAL A 175 -2.43 10.08 18.90
C VAL A 175 -1.45 10.90 18.09
N ILE A 176 -0.17 10.76 18.43
CA ILE A 176 0.93 11.01 17.51
C ILE A 176 1.55 9.68 17.07
N ILE A 177 2.00 9.62 15.82
CA ILE A 177 2.74 8.46 15.31
C ILE A 177 4.21 8.66 15.69
N ARG A 178 4.77 7.71 16.45
CA ARG A 178 6.20 7.67 16.77
C ARG A 178 6.96 6.90 15.69
N ARG A 179 6.42 5.75 15.27
CA ARG A 179 7.03 4.89 14.26
C ARG A 179 6.04 4.24 13.32
N VAL A 180 6.48 4.03 12.08
CA VAL A 180 5.84 3.14 11.11
C VAL A 180 6.87 2.14 10.62
N ILE A 181 6.59 0.85 10.76
CA ILE A 181 7.55 -0.21 10.50
C ILE A 181 6.97 -1.16 9.46
N SER A 182 7.57 -1.15 8.27
CA SER A 182 7.26 -2.09 7.21
C SER A 182 7.96 -3.41 7.48
N VAL A 183 7.17 -4.46 7.62
CA VAL A 183 7.63 -5.84 7.78
C VAL A 183 7.41 -6.62 6.48
N PRO A 184 8.17 -7.72 6.25
CA PRO A 184 7.99 -8.56 5.08
C PRO A 184 6.58 -9.20 5.04
N ILE A 185 6.08 -9.50 3.85
CA ILE A 185 4.79 -10.22 3.70
C ILE A 185 4.89 -11.65 4.27
N GLU A 186 6.11 -12.19 4.23
CA GLU A 186 6.50 -13.47 4.81
C GLU A 186 6.35 -13.52 6.34
N ALA A 187 6.16 -12.37 7.00
CA ALA A 187 5.88 -12.32 8.43
C ALA A 187 4.59 -13.03 8.81
N PHE A 188 3.61 -13.13 7.90
CA PHE A 188 2.39 -13.88 8.14
C PHE A 188 2.07 -14.76 6.92
N PRO A 189 2.67 -15.96 6.81
CA PRO A 189 2.55 -16.80 5.62
C PRO A 189 1.09 -17.16 5.25
N GLU A 190 0.20 -17.19 6.24
CA GLU A 190 -1.22 -17.51 6.03
C GLU A 190 -2.09 -16.26 5.75
N VAL A 191 -1.50 -15.07 5.81
CA VAL A 191 -2.17 -13.79 5.56
C VAL A 191 -1.66 -13.23 4.24
N SER A 192 -2.55 -13.13 3.25
CA SER A 192 -2.20 -12.63 1.92
C SER A 192 -1.90 -11.13 1.88
N ALA A 193 -2.11 -10.42 2.99
CA ALA A 193 -1.95 -8.99 3.12
C ALA A 193 -0.58 -8.63 3.72
N LYS A 194 0.16 -7.73 3.08
CA LYS A 194 1.28 -7.03 3.72
C LYS A 194 0.80 -6.37 5.03
N THR A 195 1.53 -6.56 6.12
CA THR A 195 1.26 -5.93 7.42
C THR A 195 2.32 -4.87 7.75
N GLU A 196 1.97 -3.98 8.68
CA GLU A 196 2.80 -2.87 9.14
C GLU A 196 2.65 -2.79 10.67
N ILE A 197 3.72 -2.47 11.40
CA ILE A 197 3.63 -2.12 12.82
C ILE A 197 3.52 -0.60 12.95
N LEU A 198 2.49 -0.13 13.65
CA LEU A 198 2.35 1.26 14.07
C LEU A 198 2.68 1.40 15.55
N ILE A 199 3.56 2.34 15.87
CA ILE A 199 3.85 2.75 17.26
C ILE A 199 3.27 4.14 17.46
N LEU A 200 2.21 4.21 18.25
CA LEU A 200 1.40 5.40 18.51
C LEU A 200 1.61 5.83 19.96
N GLU A 201 1.64 7.13 20.22
CA GLU A 201 1.61 7.68 21.56
C GLU A 201 0.28 8.41 21.77
N ARG A 202 -0.44 8.05 22.83
CA ARG A 202 -1.71 8.68 23.19
C ARG A 202 -1.44 10.08 23.73
N ILE A 203 -2.14 11.08 23.20
CA ILE A 203 -1.95 12.48 23.58
C ILE A 203 -3.30 13.17 23.83
N ASN A 204 -3.24 14.36 24.45
CA ASN A 204 -4.38 15.27 24.58
C ASN A 204 -4.35 16.44 23.57
N GLU A 205 -3.19 16.73 22.95
CA GLU A 205 -3.04 17.82 21.97
C GLU A 205 -2.05 17.47 20.86
N TYR A 206 -2.44 17.65 19.60
CA TYR A 206 -1.57 17.32 18.46
C TYR A 206 -0.36 18.24 18.40
N LYS A 207 0.84 17.66 18.36
CA LYS A 207 2.09 18.37 18.07
C LYS A 207 2.76 17.72 16.87
N SER A 208 3.13 18.53 15.89
CA SER A 208 3.93 18.05 14.76
C SER A 208 5.28 17.55 15.27
N ARG A 209 5.61 16.30 14.95
CA ARG A 209 6.79 15.58 15.43
C ARG A 209 7.51 14.89 14.28
N ILE A 210 8.73 14.47 14.57
CA ILE A 210 9.52 13.59 13.72
C ILE A 210 8.97 12.17 13.89
N ILE A 211 8.69 11.51 12.77
CA ILE A 211 8.27 10.12 12.69
C ILE A 211 9.46 9.30 12.19
N GLU A 212 9.69 8.15 12.81
CA GLU A 212 10.69 7.20 12.35
C GLU A 212 10.02 6.08 11.53
N PHE A 213 10.36 6.01 10.25
CA PHE A 213 9.98 4.96 9.33
C PHE A 213 11.10 3.92 9.29
N LYS A 214 10.76 2.64 9.42
CA LYS A 214 11.71 1.52 9.36
C LYS A 214 11.24 0.48 8.36
N LYS A 215 12.17 -0.21 7.71
CA LYS A 215 11.87 -1.31 6.80
C LYS A 215 12.73 -2.53 7.12
N TYR A 216 12.06 -3.66 7.26
CA TYR A 216 12.67 -4.96 7.45
C TYR A 216 12.56 -5.78 6.16
N ASP A 217 13.57 -6.60 5.87
CA ASP A 217 13.55 -7.56 4.75
C ASP A 217 12.91 -8.90 5.17
N LYS A 218 12.84 -9.85 4.23
CA LYS A 218 12.28 -11.20 4.43
C LYS A 218 12.99 -12.02 5.51
N ASP A 219 14.24 -11.67 5.81
CA ASP A 219 15.07 -12.32 6.82
C ASP A 219 15.01 -11.56 8.15
N PHE A 220 14.08 -10.59 8.27
CA PHE A 220 13.86 -9.74 9.43
C PHE A 220 15.07 -8.88 9.82
N ASN A 221 15.93 -8.53 8.86
CA ASN A 221 16.99 -7.55 9.07
C ASN A 221 16.45 -6.14 8.81
N LEU A 222 16.83 -5.18 9.65
CA LEU A 222 16.54 -3.77 9.40
C LEU A 222 17.41 -3.27 8.25
N ILE A 223 16.79 -3.02 7.09
CA ILE A 223 17.51 -2.62 5.86
C ILE A 223 17.45 -1.13 5.56
N ASP A 224 16.49 -0.40 6.13
CA ASP A 224 16.36 1.04 5.90
C ASP A 224 15.66 1.73 7.08
N ARG A 225 16.06 2.98 7.31
CA ARG A 225 15.52 3.85 8.36
C ARG A 225 15.45 5.28 7.83
N LEU A 226 14.35 5.94 8.15
CA LEU A 226 14.10 7.30 7.74
C LEU A 226 13.41 8.08 8.86
N LYS A 227 13.91 9.29 9.18
CA LYS A 227 13.27 10.19 10.13
C LYS A 227 12.76 11.42 9.40
N LEU A 228 11.46 11.68 9.46
CA LEU A 228 10.82 12.80 8.77
C LEU A 228 9.84 13.54 9.67
N ARG A 229 9.81 14.87 9.53
CA ARG A 229 8.70 15.68 10.01
C ARG A 229 7.60 15.66 8.95
N VAL A 230 6.47 15.05 9.27
CA VAL A 230 5.35 14.89 8.33
C VAL A 230 4.13 15.69 8.81
N LYS A 231 3.47 16.40 7.91
CA LYS A 231 2.25 17.17 8.25
C LYS A 231 1.06 16.22 8.45
N LYS A 232 0.15 16.55 9.37
CA LYS A 232 -1.09 15.76 9.63
C LYS A 232 -1.85 15.43 8.34
N LYS A 233 -2.04 16.40 7.44
CA LYS A 233 -2.73 16.21 6.15
C LYS A 233 -2.09 15.11 5.28
N GLN A 234 -0.76 14.98 5.31
CA GLN A 234 -0.05 13.94 4.57
C GLN A 234 -0.27 12.56 5.20
N LEU A 235 -0.25 12.45 6.53
CA LEU A 235 -0.53 11.21 7.25
C LEU A 235 -1.98 10.73 7.06
N ILE A 236 -2.94 11.65 7.03
CA ILE A 236 -4.35 11.34 6.69
C ILE A 236 -4.42 10.70 5.30
N SER A 237 -3.64 11.19 4.34
CA SER A 237 -3.59 10.61 3.01
C SER A 237 -2.95 9.22 3.02
N ARG A 238 -1.74 9.09 3.59
CA ARG A 238 -0.95 7.87 3.52
C ARG A 238 0.15 7.83 4.58
N MET A 239 0.44 6.66 5.15
CA MET A 239 1.36 6.50 6.30
C MET A 239 2.51 5.50 6.11
N ASP A 240 2.63 4.78 5.00
CA ASP A 240 3.61 3.69 4.83
C ASP A 240 5.00 4.16 4.36
N PHE A 241 6.01 3.34 4.69
CA PHE A 241 7.41 3.57 4.34
C PHE A 241 7.61 3.76 2.82
N ASP A 242 6.98 2.93 2.00
CA ASP A 242 7.18 2.87 0.55
C ASP A 242 6.67 4.13 -0.17
N PHE A 243 5.77 4.89 0.46
CA PHE A 243 5.34 6.22 -0.01
C PHE A 243 6.32 7.33 0.36
N TYR A 244 6.82 7.37 1.59
CA TYR A 244 7.65 8.48 2.09
C TYR A 244 9.10 8.40 1.64
N LYS A 245 9.70 7.21 1.56
CA LYS A 245 11.11 7.07 1.16
C LYS A 245 11.40 7.67 -0.23
N PRO A 246 10.62 7.38 -1.29
CA PRO A 246 10.87 7.98 -2.59
C PRO A 246 10.41 9.45 -2.67
N ARG A 247 9.53 9.91 -1.76
CA ARG A 247 9.06 11.30 -1.74
C ARG A 247 10.20 12.29 -1.50
N ILE A 248 11.19 11.94 -0.68
CA ILE A 248 12.34 12.82 -0.38
C ILE A 248 13.12 13.11 -1.66
N LYS A 249 13.43 12.06 -2.43
CA LYS A 249 14.13 12.19 -3.72
C LYS A 249 13.32 13.04 -4.69
N PHE A 250 12.00 12.84 -4.75
CA PHE A 250 11.10 13.65 -5.57
C PHE A 250 11.11 15.13 -5.14
N GLU A 251 10.97 15.42 -3.85
CA GLU A 251 10.98 16.79 -3.32
C GLU A 251 12.30 17.50 -3.59
N GLN A 252 13.43 16.79 -3.51
CA GLN A 252 14.74 17.33 -3.87
C GLN A 252 14.81 17.75 -5.34
N THR A 253 14.32 16.89 -6.25
CA THR A 253 14.35 17.17 -7.70
C THR A 253 13.45 18.36 -8.08
N ILE A 254 12.23 18.44 -7.53
CA ILE A 254 11.31 19.53 -7.87
C ILE A 254 11.75 20.89 -7.30
N ASN A 255 12.45 20.89 -6.15
CA ASN A 255 12.89 22.13 -5.52
C ASN A 255 14.13 22.74 -6.19
N GLN A 256 14.77 22.03 -7.12
CA GLN A 256 16.04 22.46 -7.70
C GLN A 256 15.89 23.52 -8.81
N LYS A 257 14.76 23.64 -9.56
CA LYS A 257 14.52 24.70 -10.59
C LYS A 257 13.02 24.89 -10.95
N ASN A 258 12.72 25.91 -11.78
CA ASN A 258 11.41 26.30 -12.37
C ASN A 258 10.81 25.24 -13.33
N ILE A 259 10.61 24.01 -12.88
CA ILE A 259 9.88 23.01 -13.66
C ILE A 259 8.39 23.29 -13.53
N HIS A 260 7.71 23.51 -14.66
CA HIS A 260 6.25 23.64 -14.64
C HIS A 260 5.61 22.28 -14.42
N LEU A 261 5.14 22.05 -13.20
CA LEU A 261 4.37 20.87 -12.84
C LEU A 261 2.89 21.09 -13.17
N LYS A 262 2.27 20.10 -13.83
CA LYS A 262 0.82 20.03 -13.99
C LYS A 262 0.30 18.73 -13.40
N GLN A 263 -0.89 18.77 -12.81
CA GLN A 263 -1.60 17.55 -12.43
C GLN A 263 -1.93 16.74 -13.69
N LEU A 264 -1.76 15.42 -13.62
CA LEU A 264 -1.95 14.52 -14.75
C LEU A 264 -3.35 14.64 -15.36
N LYS A 265 -4.40 14.78 -14.52
CA LYS A 265 -5.78 15.01 -15.00
C LYS A 265 -5.92 16.24 -15.91
N ASN A 266 -5.07 17.25 -15.74
CA ASN A 266 -5.16 18.50 -16.50
C ASN A 266 -4.56 18.37 -17.91
N ILE A 267 -3.82 17.29 -18.19
CA ILE A 267 -3.24 17.02 -19.52
C ILE A 267 -3.93 15.86 -20.25
N ILE A 268 -4.87 15.20 -19.58
CA ILE A 268 -5.69 14.12 -20.13
C ILE A 268 -6.97 14.73 -20.70
N LEU A 269 -7.29 14.36 -21.94
CA LEU A 269 -8.54 14.68 -22.61
C LEU A 269 -9.64 13.71 -22.20
N ASP A 270 -9.33 12.41 -22.16
CA ASP A 270 -10.27 11.34 -21.81
C ASP A 270 -9.53 10.18 -21.11
N HIS A 271 -10.21 9.47 -20.23
CA HIS A 271 -9.62 8.34 -19.51
C HIS A 271 -10.61 7.22 -19.20
N GLY A 272 -10.12 5.99 -19.28
CA GLY A 272 -10.91 4.78 -19.06
C GLY A 272 -10.16 3.75 -18.21
N ARG A 273 -10.92 2.75 -17.77
CA ARG A 273 -10.37 1.44 -17.42
C ARG A 273 -10.82 0.50 -18.53
N GLY A 274 -9.95 -0.43 -18.91
CA GLY A 274 -10.37 -1.51 -19.78
C GLY A 274 -11.44 -2.39 -19.13
N PHE A 275 -11.85 -3.44 -19.82
CA PHE A 275 -12.96 -4.27 -19.39
C PHE A 275 -12.68 -5.76 -19.66
N THR A 276 -13.09 -6.58 -18.71
CA THR A 276 -12.96 -8.04 -18.76
C THR A 276 -14.22 -8.62 -18.13
N VAL A 277 -14.82 -9.61 -18.77
CA VAL A 277 -15.82 -10.49 -18.15
C VAL A 277 -15.12 -11.74 -17.62
N TYR A 278 -15.59 -12.26 -16.50
CA TYR A 278 -15.05 -13.47 -15.87
C TYR A 278 -16.07 -14.62 -15.94
N GLY A 279 -15.58 -15.85 -15.73
CA GLY A 279 -16.39 -17.06 -15.81
C GLY A 279 -16.63 -17.51 -17.25
N GLU A 280 -17.73 -18.24 -17.46
CA GLU A 280 -18.06 -18.88 -18.75
C GLU A 280 -18.23 -17.89 -19.92
N GLN A 281 -18.56 -16.64 -19.62
CA GLN A 281 -18.71 -15.57 -20.63
C GLN A 281 -17.37 -14.99 -21.10
N ARG A 282 -16.24 -15.42 -20.51
CA ARG A 282 -14.89 -15.02 -20.93
C ARG A 282 -14.46 -15.84 -22.15
N LEU A 283 -14.98 -15.46 -23.30
CA LEU A 283 -14.75 -16.17 -24.56
C LEU A 283 -13.75 -15.39 -25.44
N PHE A 284 -12.78 -16.13 -25.98
CA PHE A 284 -11.84 -15.66 -26.99
C PHE A 284 -12.09 -16.40 -28.30
N VAL A 285 -11.91 -15.69 -29.42
CA VAL A 285 -12.12 -16.20 -30.77
C VAL A 285 -10.80 -16.30 -31.53
N LYS A 286 -10.78 -17.08 -32.63
CA LYS A 286 -9.56 -17.25 -33.45
C LYS A 286 -9.17 -16.00 -34.22
N SER A 287 -10.15 -15.18 -34.59
CA SER A 287 -9.97 -13.91 -35.30
C SER A 287 -11.04 -12.93 -34.84
N GLY A 288 -10.73 -11.64 -34.84
CA GLY A 288 -11.63 -10.60 -34.36
C GLY A 288 -10.86 -9.36 -33.94
N ILE A 289 -11.35 -8.66 -32.92
CA ILE A 289 -10.68 -7.49 -32.36
C ILE A 289 -9.64 -7.96 -31.37
N ARG A 290 -8.39 -7.46 -31.47
CA ARG A 290 -7.31 -7.81 -30.55
C ARG A 290 -7.70 -7.51 -29.11
N TYR A 291 -7.40 -8.42 -28.20
CA TYR A 291 -7.56 -8.23 -26.76
C TYR A 291 -6.21 -7.89 -26.14
N ILE A 292 -6.15 -6.74 -25.45
CA ILE A 292 -4.90 -6.22 -24.89
C ILE A 292 -4.88 -6.49 -23.39
N HIS A 293 -4.02 -7.42 -22.97
CA HIS A 293 -3.77 -7.73 -21.57
C HIS A 293 -2.49 -7.07 -21.05
N SER A 294 -2.22 -7.13 -19.75
CA SER A 294 -1.00 -6.57 -19.15
C SER A 294 0.29 -7.20 -19.71
N THR A 295 0.20 -8.42 -20.23
CA THR A 295 1.28 -9.16 -20.90
C THR A 295 1.68 -8.53 -22.23
N ASN A 296 0.76 -7.82 -22.90
CA ASN A 296 0.98 -7.15 -24.18
C ASN A 296 1.61 -5.76 -24.07
N ILE A 297 1.77 -5.22 -22.87
CA ILE A 297 2.33 -3.88 -22.68
C ILE A 297 3.84 -3.93 -22.93
N GLY A 298 4.24 -3.51 -24.12
CA GLY A 298 5.63 -3.44 -24.57
C GLY A 298 6.40 -2.27 -23.95
N ASP A 299 7.62 -2.07 -24.43
CA ASP A 299 8.48 -0.98 -23.95
C ASP A 299 8.23 0.33 -24.67
N ILE A 300 7.59 0.34 -25.84
CA ILE A 300 7.08 1.55 -26.49
C ILE A 300 5.65 1.32 -26.96
N GLY A 301 5.45 0.39 -27.89
CA GLY A 301 4.15 0.00 -28.44
C GLY A 301 3.50 -1.19 -27.74
N ILE A 302 2.45 -1.73 -28.37
CA ILE A 302 1.76 -2.95 -27.92
C ILE A 302 2.39 -4.19 -28.57
N ASP A 303 2.80 -5.16 -27.74
CA ASP A 303 3.47 -6.40 -28.16
C ASP A 303 2.48 -7.58 -28.14
N PHE A 304 2.13 -8.07 -29.33
CA PHE A 304 1.28 -9.25 -29.50
C PHE A 304 2.08 -10.54 -29.79
N LEU A 305 3.41 -10.49 -29.85
CA LEU A 305 4.22 -11.67 -30.18
C LEU A 305 4.17 -12.73 -29.08
N LYS A 306 4.04 -12.31 -27.82
CA LYS A 306 4.00 -13.22 -26.66
C LYS A 306 2.66 -13.92 -26.53
N GLU A 307 1.58 -13.20 -26.78
CA GLU A 307 0.22 -13.67 -26.57
C GLU A 307 -0.71 -12.83 -27.44
N GLU A 308 -1.39 -13.48 -28.39
CA GLU A 308 -2.32 -12.84 -29.29
C GLU A 308 -3.70 -13.45 -29.11
N LEU A 309 -4.61 -12.68 -28.49
CA LEU A 309 -5.99 -13.09 -28.24
C LEU A 309 -6.93 -12.14 -28.97
N PHE A 310 -8.09 -12.67 -29.36
CA PHE A 310 -9.13 -11.90 -30.03
C PHE A 310 -10.47 -12.05 -29.32
N VAL A 311 -11.28 -11.00 -29.39
CA VAL A 311 -12.67 -10.98 -28.93
C VAL A 311 -13.60 -10.65 -30.09
N ASP A 312 -14.79 -11.23 -30.05
CA ASP A 312 -15.86 -10.90 -30.97
C ASP A 312 -16.50 -9.56 -30.55
N LYS A 313 -16.85 -8.71 -31.52
CA LYS A 313 -17.47 -7.40 -31.30
C LYS A 313 -18.85 -7.50 -30.64
N ASP A 314 -19.56 -8.59 -30.87
CA ASP A 314 -20.89 -8.84 -30.32
C ASP A 314 -20.85 -9.64 -29.00
N SER A 315 -19.65 -10.06 -28.56
CA SER A 315 -19.48 -10.78 -27.30
C SER A 315 -19.57 -9.87 -26.07
N ALA A 316 -19.86 -10.50 -24.92
CA ALA A 316 -19.85 -9.82 -23.63
C ALA A 316 -18.48 -9.20 -23.27
N MET A 317 -17.39 -9.72 -23.84
CA MET A 317 -16.03 -9.22 -23.65
C MET A 317 -15.78 -7.87 -24.34
N TYR A 318 -16.55 -7.52 -25.37
CA TYR A 318 -16.43 -6.23 -26.04
C TYR A 318 -17.13 -5.11 -25.26
N ARG A 319 -16.40 -4.01 -25.04
CA ARG A 319 -16.97 -2.75 -24.55
C ARG A 319 -16.39 -1.59 -25.35
N PRO A 320 -17.22 -0.73 -25.97
CA PRO A 320 -16.74 0.41 -26.74
C PRO A 320 -15.79 1.33 -25.96
N ARG A 321 -16.03 1.53 -24.66
CA ARG A 321 -15.20 2.37 -23.78
C ARG A 321 -13.79 1.80 -23.50
N ALA A 322 -13.61 0.50 -23.73
CA ALA A 322 -12.34 -0.19 -23.57
C ALA A 322 -11.59 -0.35 -24.90
N HIS A 323 -12.21 0.05 -26.02
CA HIS A 323 -11.58 0.03 -27.34
C HIS A 323 -10.60 1.20 -27.44
N THR A 324 -9.33 0.86 -27.68
CA THR A 324 -8.25 1.83 -27.80
C THR A 324 -8.27 2.52 -29.17
N LYS A 325 -7.53 3.62 -29.29
CA LYS A 325 -7.26 4.32 -30.55
C LYS A 325 -5.77 4.57 -30.66
N VAL A 326 -5.30 4.83 -31.88
CA VAL A 326 -3.94 5.35 -32.08
C VAL A 326 -3.75 6.61 -31.23
N ASN A 327 -2.58 6.70 -30.61
CA ASN A 327 -2.19 7.69 -29.60
C ASN A 327 -2.79 7.55 -28.20
N ASP A 328 -3.64 6.54 -27.94
CA ASP A 328 -4.00 6.21 -26.56
C ASP A 328 -2.78 5.65 -25.81
N ILE A 329 -2.67 6.02 -24.54
CA ILE A 329 -1.67 5.51 -23.61
C ILE A 329 -2.29 4.40 -22.77
N LEU A 330 -1.67 3.23 -22.74
CA LEU A 330 -2.07 2.12 -21.90
C LEU A 330 -1.11 1.96 -20.72
N MET A 331 -1.67 1.90 -19.51
CA MET A 331 -0.89 1.69 -18.28
C MET A 331 -1.40 0.47 -17.52
N ILE A 332 -0.48 -0.41 -17.10
CA ILE A 332 -0.81 -1.51 -16.20
C ILE A 332 -1.22 -0.96 -14.84
N ARG A 333 -2.44 -1.27 -14.38
CA ARG A 333 -2.95 -0.76 -13.10
C ARG A 333 -2.58 -1.63 -11.90
N VAL A 334 -2.44 -2.95 -12.12
CA VAL A 334 -2.36 -3.96 -11.06
C VAL A 334 -1.29 -5.01 -11.37
N GLY A 335 -0.68 -5.55 -10.31
CA GLY A 335 0.35 -6.58 -10.38
C GLY A 335 1.76 -5.98 -10.29
N ASN A 336 2.78 -6.84 -10.39
CA ASN A 336 4.18 -6.45 -10.19
C ASN A 336 4.62 -5.32 -11.14
N ASN A 337 4.11 -5.35 -12.38
CA ASN A 337 4.39 -4.38 -13.43
C ASN A 337 3.46 -3.16 -13.42
N ALA A 338 2.67 -2.94 -12.36
CA ALA A 338 1.84 -1.73 -12.24
C ALA A 338 2.67 -0.46 -12.54
N GLY A 339 2.09 0.47 -13.30
CA GLY A 339 2.76 1.67 -13.80
C GLY A 339 3.53 1.50 -15.11
N LYS A 340 3.79 0.27 -15.59
CA LYS A 340 4.36 0.08 -16.93
C LYS A 340 3.39 0.66 -17.97
N THR A 341 3.95 1.43 -18.89
CA THR A 341 3.19 2.23 -19.86
C THR A 341 3.67 1.96 -21.28
N ALA A 342 2.72 1.85 -22.21
CA ALA A 342 2.93 1.76 -23.65
C ALA A 342 1.95 2.69 -24.40
N LEU A 343 2.31 3.04 -25.62
CA LEU A 343 1.55 3.82 -26.58
C LEU A 343 0.88 2.88 -27.58
N VAL A 344 -0.33 3.19 -28.03
CA VAL A 344 -0.89 2.58 -29.24
C VAL A 344 -0.34 3.34 -30.44
N CYS A 345 0.70 2.81 -31.07
CA CYS A 345 1.51 3.51 -32.07
C CYS A 345 0.91 3.47 -33.49
N SER A 346 0.08 2.48 -33.80
CA SER A 346 -0.51 2.28 -35.12
C SER A 346 -1.85 1.56 -35.07
N GLU A 347 -2.59 1.56 -36.17
CA GLU A 347 -3.89 0.88 -36.28
C GLU A 347 -3.77 -0.64 -36.02
N ASN A 348 -2.63 -1.24 -36.34
CA ASN A 348 -2.39 -2.67 -36.07
C ASN A 348 -2.26 -2.99 -34.57
N GLU A 349 -2.05 -1.96 -33.73
CA GLU A 349 -1.96 -2.10 -32.27
C GLU A 349 -3.28 -1.81 -31.55
N VAL A 350 -4.31 -1.40 -32.28
CA VAL A 350 -5.64 -1.11 -31.72
C VAL A 350 -6.32 -2.40 -31.27
N GLY A 351 -7.05 -2.31 -30.14
CA GLY A 351 -7.78 -3.45 -29.59
C GLY A 351 -8.66 -3.08 -28.39
N VAL A 352 -9.21 -4.08 -27.73
CA VAL A 352 -9.98 -3.93 -26.49
C VAL A 352 -9.06 -4.18 -25.30
N ALA A 353 -8.85 -3.17 -24.47
CA ALA A 353 -8.03 -3.28 -23.28
C ALA A 353 -8.75 -4.05 -22.16
N SER A 354 -8.04 -4.96 -21.53
CA SER A 354 -8.48 -5.68 -20.33
C SER A 354 -8.67 -4.75 -19.14
N ASP A 355 -9.45 -5.19 -18.17
CA ASP A 355 -9.66 -4.48 -16.91
C ASP A 355 -8.38 -4.27 -16.09
N CYS A 356 -7.26 -4.93 -16.42
CA CYS A 356 -5.93 -4.74 -15.83
C CYS A 356 -5.23 -3.45 -16.30
N LEU A 357 -5.82 -2.73 -17.27
CA LEU A 357 -5.23 -1.56 -17.90
C LEU A 357 -6.06 -0.30 -17.66
N TYR A 358 -5.38 0.82 -17.51
CA TYR A 358 -5.95 2.15 -17.75
C TYR A 358 -5.66 2.60 -19.17
N ILE A 359 -6.60 3.37 -19.72
CA ILE A 359 -6.51 3.99 -21.04
C ILE A 359 -6.52 5.50 -20.81
N PHE A 360 -5.56 6.23 -21.36
CA PHE A 360 -5.52 7.68 -21.33
C PHE A 360 -5.40 8.24 -22.73
N ARG A 361 -6.24 9.22 -23.07
CA ARG A 361 -6.10 10.04 -24.26
C ARG A 361 -5.60 11.40 -23.82
N LEU A 362 -4.46 11.81 -24.36
CA LEU A 362 -3.83 13.08 -24.00
C LEU A 362 -4.47 14.24 -24.77
N LYS A 363 -4.33 15.46 -24.24
CA LYS A 363 -4.67 16.68 -24.97
C LYS A 363 -3.67 16.92 -26.11
N GLU A 364 -4.10 17.67 -27.12
CA GLU A 364 -3.33 17.92 -28.35
C GLU A 364 -1.98 18.64 -28.09
N ASP A 365 -1.88 19.42 -27.02
CA ASP A 365 -0.67 20.11 -26.62
C ASP A 365 0.39 19.17 -26.02
N ILE A 366 0.08 17.88 -25.82
CA ILE A 366 1.02 16.89 -25.29
C ILE A 366 1.41 15.88 -26.37
N ASN A 367 2.71 15.73 -26.61
CA ASN A 367 3.19 14.71 -27.54
C ASN A 367 3.12 13.31 -26.90
N PRO A 368 2.40 12.34 -27.49
CA PRO A 368 2.17 11.03 -26.86
C PRO A 368 3.41 10.14 -26.82
N TYR A 369 4.33 10.28 -27.78
CA TYR A 369 5.62 9.59 -27.75
C TYR A 369 6.51 10.17 -26.64
N TYR A 370 6.57 11.50 -26.51
CA TYR A 370 7.26 12.13 -25.39
C TYR A 370 6.70 11.69 -24.05
N PHE A 371 5.37 11.73 -23.88
CA PHE A 371 4.73 11.30 -22.64
C PHE A 371 5.10 9.83 -22.31
N THR A 372 5.11 8.96 -23.31
CA THR A 372 5.53 7.56 -23.15
C THR A 372 6.99 7.43 -22.70
N ALA A 373 7.90 8.26 -23.22
CA ALA A 373 9.29 8.32 -22.75
C ALA A 373 9.38 8.90 -21.33
N LEU A 374 8.64 9.98 -21.03
CA LEU A 374 8.57 10.61 -19.71
C LEU A 374 8.17 9.61 -18.64
N MET A 375 7.16 8.78 -18.89
CA MET A 375 6.71 7.73 -17.95
C MET A 375 7.79 6.69 -17.61
N LYS A 376 8.89 6.63 -18.37
CA LYS A 376 10.02 5.70 -18.17
C LYS A 376 11.21 6.34 -17.47
N THR A 377 11.20 7.65 -17.26
CA THR A 377 12.22 8.38 -16.48
C THR A 377 12.30 7.88 -15.06
N ASP A 378 13.47 8.01 -14.43
CA ASP A 378 13.65 7.72 -13.01
C ASP A 378 12.83 8.65 -12.13
N PHE A 379 12.59 9.89 -12.58
CA PHE A 379 11.60 10.78 -11.97
C PHE A 379 10.22 10.12 -11.92
N MET A 380 9.66 9.71 -13.07
CA MET A 380 8.32 9.11 -13.10
C MET A 380 8.26 7.74 -12.45
N LYS A 381 9.30 6.91 -12.53
CA LYS A 381 9.38 5.66 -11.77
C LYS A 381 9.32 5.92 -10.26
N THR A 382 9.97 6.96 -9.77
CA THR A 382 9.92 7.38 -8.36
C THR A 382 8.50 7.80 -7.97
N VAL A 383 7.83 8.58 -8.83
CA VAL A 383 6.43 8.98 -8.64
C VAL A 383 5.50 7.77 -8.61
N LEU A 384 5.54 6.91 -9.63
CA LEU A 384 4.70 5.71 -9.73
C LEU A 384 4.95 4.73 -8.58
N LYS A 385 6.20 4.56 -8.14
CA LYS A 385 6.54 3.73 -6.97
C LYS A 385 5.84 4.24 -5.71
N ARG A 386 5.72 5.56 -5.53
CA ARG A 386 4.97 6.14 -4.41
C ARG A 386 3.48 5.84 -4.52
N LEU A 387 2.90 5.82 -5.72
CA LEU A 387 1.47 5.56 -5.89
C LEU A 387 1.11 4.10 -5.69
N LYS A 388 2.04 3.17 -5.95
CA LYS A 388 1.81 1.74 -5.71
C LYS A 388 1.42 1.49 -4.25
N HIS A 389 0.29 0.83 -4.05
CA HIS A 389 -0.20 0.38 -2.76
C HIS A 389 -0.93 -0.96 -2.92
N GLY A 390 -1.51 -1.48 -1.83
CA GLY A 390 -2.32 -2.70 -1.86
C GLY A 390 -1.69 -3.80 -1.01
N SER A 391 -2.56 -4.53 -0.32
CA SER A 391 -2.19 -5.58 0.62
C SER A 391 -1.74 -6.87 -0.08
N CYS A 392 -2.49 -7.31 -1.09
CA CYS A 392 -2.25 -8.58 -1.80
C CYS A 392 -1.62 -8.40 -3.19
N SER A 393 -1.95 -7.31 -3.88
CA SER A 393 -1.40 -6.99 -5.20
C SER A 393 -1.07 -5.51 -5.26
N SER A 394 0.07 -5.18 -5.87
CA SER A 394 0.45 -3.80 -6.11
C SER A 394 -0.55 -3.18 -7.10
N VAL A 395 -1.17 -2.09 -6.70
CA VAL A 395 -2.18 -1.34 -7.45
C VAL A 395 -1.78 0.12 -7.47
N ILE A 396 -2.02 0.79 -8.59
CA ILE A 396 -2.07 2.24 -8.69
C ILE A 396 -3.54 2.61 -8.87
N SER A 397 -4.14 3.33 -7.92
CA SER A 397 -5.52 3.77 -8.06
C SER A 397 -5.63 4.88 -9.12
N LYS A 398 -6.74 4.90 -9.86
CA LYS A 398 -7.00 5.94 -10.87
C LYS A 398 -7.01 7.33 -10.24
N ASN A 399 -7.65 7.49 -9.08
CA ASN A 399 -7.76 8.78 -8.41
C ASN A 399 -6.38 9.31 -7.99
N ASP A 400 -5.53 8.47 -7.39
CA ASP A 400 -4.19 8.90 -6.99
C ASP A 400 -3.34 9.23 -8.22
N LEU A 401 -3.46 8.47 -9.30
CA LEU A 401 -2.75 8.71 -10.54
C LEU A 401 -3.12 10.05 -11.18
N LEU A 402 -4.41 10.39 -11.20
CA LEU A 402 -4.90 11.63 -11.81
C LEU A 402 -4.47 12.91 -11.05
N GLU A 403 -4.25 12.81 -9.74
CA GLU A 403 -3.82 13.94 -8.91
C GLU A 403 -2.30 14.18 -8.93
N VAL A 404 -1.52 13.28 -9.53
CA VAL A 404 -0.07 13.35 -9.59
C VAL A 404 0.40 14.54 -10.41
N GLU A 405 1.40 15.23 -9.88
CA GLU A 405 2.12 16.29 -10.58
C GLU A 405 3.24 15.69 -11.44
N ILE A 406 3.26 16.10 -12.72
CA ILE A 406 4.26 15.68 -13.71
C ILE A 406 4.89 16.91 -14.38
N PRO A 407 6.16 16.81 -14.80
CA PRO A 407 6.82 17.88 -15.54
C PRO A 407 6.23 17.95 -16.95
N ILE A 408 5.85 19.16 -17.37
CA ILE A 408 5.43 19.42 -18.75
C ILE A 408 6.44 20.37 -19.38
N LEU A 409 7.17 19.86 -20.37
CA LEU A 409 8.15 20.64 -21.13
C LEU A 409 7.44 21.48 -22.20
N LYS A 410 8.16 22.45 -22.77
CA LYS A 410 7.66 23.22 -23.92
C LYS A 410 7.39 22.28 -25.11
N LYS A 411 6.42 22.64 -25.95
CA LYS A 411 5.90 21.76 -27.02
C LYS A 411 7.00 21.32 -27.99
N ASP A 412 7.86 22.23 -28.41
CA ASP A 412 9.03 21.99 -29.26
C ASP A 412 9.99 20.94 -28.66
N VAL A 413 10.27 21.04 -27.36
CA VAL A 413 11.11 20.07 -26.63
C VAL A 413 10.42 18.71 -26.53
N GLN A 414 9.11 18.69 -26.27
CA GLN A 414 8.34 17.45 -26.31
C GLN A 414 8.38 16.81 -27.69
N ASP A 415 8.20 17.59 -28.75
CA ASP A 415 8.18 17.07 -30.13
C ASP A 415 9.56 16.55 -30.56
N TYR A 416 10.66 17.18 -30.13
CA TYR A 416 12.01 16.68 -30.31
C TYR A 416 12.19 15.27 -29.71
N PHE A 417 11.94 15.12 -28.41
CA PHE A 417 12.08 13.82 -27.73
C PHE A 417 11.06 12.78 -28.22
N GLY A 418 9.85 13.22 -28.56
CA GLY A 418 8.81 12.37 -29.13
C GLY A 418 9.22 11.80 -30.48
N LEU A 419 9.85 12.61 -31.34
CA LEU A 419 10.39 12.16 -32.61
C LEU A 419 11.55 11.16 -32.43
N GLU A 420 12.46 11.39 -31.48
CA GLU A 420 13.52 10.42 -31.15
C GLU A 420 12.92 9.06 -30.72
N LEU A 421 11.91 9.05 -29.84
CA LEU A 421 11.26 7.78 -29.44
C LEU A 421 10.54 7.11 -30.61
N LYS A 422 9.85 7.89 -31.45
CA LYS A 422 9.15 7.36 -32.63
C LYS A 422 10.11 6.68 -33.60
N ARG A 423 11.30 7.25 -33.82
CA ARG A 423 12.34 6.63 -34.66
C ARG A 423 12.81 5.30 -34.07
N ILE A 424 13.08 5.26 -32.77
CA ILE A 424 13.48 4.01 -32.08
C ILE A 424 12.39 2.93 -32.21
N TYR A 425 11.11 3.31 -32.09
CA TYR A 425 10.00 2.39 -32.30
C TYR A 425 9.96 1.84 -33.73
N LEU A 426 10.06 2.70 -34.75
CA LEU A 426 10.05 2.26 -36.15
C LEU A 426 11.26 1.35 -36.47
N SER A 427 12.45 1.69 -35.97
CA SER A 427 13.64 0.83 -36.02
C SER A 427 13.38 -0.55 -35.41
N SER A 428 12.65 -0.61 -34.29
CA SER A 428 12.34 -1.89 -33.62
C SER A 428 11.39 -2.79 -34.41
N LEU A 429 10.53 -2.21 -35.27
CA LEU A 429 9.65 -2.99 -36.16
C LEU A 429 10.42 -3.61 -37.34
N ASN A 430 11.54 -3.00 -37.73
CA ASN A 430 12.36 -3.44 -38.87
C ASN A 430 13.40 -4.52 -38.49
N ASN A 431 13.26 -5.16 -37.32
CA ASN A 431 14.21 -6.15 -36.78
C ASN A 431 15.66 -5.63 -36.64
N GLU A 432 15.87 -4.32 -36.47
CA GLU A 432 17.17 -3.81 -36.03
C GLU A 432 17.50 -4.34 -34.63
N ASP A 433 18.79 -4.58 -34.34
CA ASP A 433 19.25 -5.24 -33.12
C ASP A 433 18.55 -4.69 -31.87
N SER A 434 17.73 -5.55 -31.25
CA SER A 434 16.95 -5.25 -30.05
C SER A 434 17.78 -4.62 -28.93
N LYS A 435 19.08 -4.94 -28.82
CA LYS A 435 20.00 -4.32 -27.86
C LYS A 435 20.28 -2.86 -28.20
N ILE A 436 20.47 -2.53 -29.47
CA ILE A 436 20.73 -1.16 -29.92
C ILE A 436 19.51 -0.28 -29.61
N ASN A 437 18.31 -0.75 -29.94
CA ASN A 437 17.07 -0.03 -29.66
C ASN A 437 16.85 0.19 -28.15
N LEU A 438 17.13 -0.83 -27.32
CA LEU A 438 17.08 -0.70 -25.87
C LEU A 438 18.10 0.32 -25.33
N ILE A 439 19.32 0.34 -25.87
CA ILE A 439 20.35 1.32 -25.49
C ILE A 439 19.94 2.73 -25.89
N ALA A 440 19.43 2.91 -27.11
CA ALA A 440 18.93 4.20 -27.61
C ALA A 440 17.79 4.72 -26.73
N GLN A 441 16.84 3.86 -26.38
CA GLN A 441 15.74 4.20 -25.48
C GLN A 441 16.26 4.64 -24.10
N LYS A 442 17.20 3.89 -23.51
CA LYS A 442 17.79 4.25 -22.21
C LYS A 442 18.52 5.60 -22.26
N LYS A 443 19.24 5.89 -23.35
CA LYS A 443 19.91 7.19 -23.56
C LYS A 443 18.89 8.33 -23.65
N LEU A 444 17.82 8.16 -24.44
CA LEU A 444 16.74 9.14 -24.55
C LEU A 444 16.08 9.43 -23.20
N VAL A 445 15.69 8.38 -22.47
CA VAL A 445 15.08 8.50 -21.14
C VAL A 445 16.01 9.26 -20.18
N ARG A 446 17.31 8.97 -20.22
CA ARG A 446 18.31 9.69 -19.42
C ARG A 446 18.39 11.18 -19.79
N LYS A 447 18.44 11.53 -21.09
CA LYS A 447 18.40 12.94 -21.52
C LYS A 447 17.18 13.68 -20.97
N ILE A 448 16.01 13.04 -20.97
CA ILE A 448 14.78 13.63 -20.41
C ILE A 448 14.92 13.82 -18.89
N ASP A 449 15.45 12.83 -18.17
CA ASP A 449 15.73 12.96 -16.72
C ASP A 449 16.70 14.13 -16.44
N ASP A 450 17.79 14.24 -17.21
CA ASP A 450 18.80 15.28 -17.07
C ASP A 450 18.18 16.67 -17.38
N TYR A 451 17.31 16.74 -18.40
CA TYR A 451 16.53 17.95 -18.71
C TYR A 451 15.59 18.31 -17.54
N ILE A 452 14.87 17.33 -16.98
CA ILE A 452 13.99 17.54 -15.81
C ILE A 452 14.81 18.03 -14.62
N ARG A 453 16.03 17.52 -14.40
CA ARG A 453 16.92 17.97 -13.32
C ARG A 453 17.60 19.32 -13.61
N GLY A 454 17.50 19.82 -14.84
CA GLY A 454 18.18 21.03 -15.28
C GLY A 454 19.71 20.87 -15.35
N GLU A 455 20.16 19.64 -15.64
CA GLU A 455 21.54 19.21 -15.89
C GLU A 455 21.85 19.10 -17.40
N TYR A 456 20.89 19.50 -18.24
CA TYR A 456 21.04 19.57 -19.69
C TYR A 456 21.29 21.03 -20.06
N ASP A 457 22.52 21.35 -20.47
CA ASP A 457 22.84 22.65 -21.09
C ASP A 457 22.36 22.62 -22.54
N GLU A 458 21.67 23.69 -22.96
CA GLU A 458 21.13 23.89 -24.32
C GLU A 458 22.20 23.81 -25.43
#